data_AF-A0A392T146-F1
#
_entry.id   AF-A0A392T146-F1
#
_cell.length_a   1.000
_cell.length_b   1.000
_cell.length_c   1.000
_cell.angle_alpha   90.00
_cell.angle_beta   90.00
_cell.angle_gamma   90.00
#
_symmetry.space_group_name_H-M   'P 1'
#
loop_
_entity.id
_entity.type
_entity.pdbx_description
1 polymer ?
#
loop_
_entity_poly.entity_id
_entity_poly.type
_entity_poly.pdbx_seq_one_letter_code
_entity_poly.pdbx_strand_id
1 'polypeptide(L)'
;QKELNMRQRRWLEFLKDYDFVLSYHPGKANVVADALSRNSLHMSSLMAKEMGLIEEFRDLSLVCERITRSVKMGMLRLTNDFLEEVVERQKTDAR
;
A
#
# COMPACT_ATOMS: atom_id res chain seq x y z
N GLN A 1 -32.94 -18.55 27.04
CA GLN A 1 -31.74 -18.91 26.25
C GLN A 1 -31.65 -17.91 25.11
N LYS A 2 -30.64 -17.03 25.05
CA LYS A 2 -30.54 -16.01 23.99
C LYS A 2 -30.07 -16.68 22.70
N GLU A 3 -30.78 -16.45 21.60
CA GLU A 3 -30.34 -16.90 20.28
C GLU A 3 -28.98 -16.31 19.91
N LEU A 4 -28.15 -17.13 19.27
CA LEU A 4 -26.85 -16.72 18.77
C LEU A 4 -26.98 -15.87 17.52
N ASN A 5 -26.15 -14.82 17.40
CA ASN A 5 -26.10 -14.01 16.19
C ASN A 5 -25.50 -14.81 15.01
N MET A 6 -25.72 -14.33 13.78
CA MET A 6 -25.25 -15.02 12.57
C MET A 6 -23.74 -15.26 12.56
N ARG A 7 -22.94 -14.35 13.12
CA ARG A 7 -21.49 -14.50 13.21
C ARG A 7 -21.10 -15.63 14.16
N GLN A 8 -21.72 -15.71 15.35
CA GLN A 8 -21.49 -16.75 16.34
C GLN A 8 -21.87 -18.13 15.79
N ARG A 9 -22.97 -18.25 15.05
CA ARG A 9 -23.35 -19.50 14.39
C ARG A 9 -22.30 -19.96 13.38
N ARG A 10 -21.82 -19.08 12.51
CA ARG A 10 -20.76 -19.40 11.55
C ARG A 10 -19.46 -19.85 12.24
N TRP A 11 -19.10 -19.19 13.35
CA TRP A 11 -17.92 -19.59 14.13
C TRP A 11 -18.10 -20.95 14.81
N LEU A 12 -19.27 -21.24 15.39
CA LEU A 12 -19.53 -22.56 15.98
C LEU A 12 -19.52 -23.67 14.94
N GLU A 13 -20.09 -23.42 13.77
CA GLU A 13 -20.05 -24.39 12.67
C GLU A 13 -18.63 -24.67 12.18
N PHE A 14 -17.77 -23.64 12.14
CA PHE A 14 -16.35 -23.81 11.81
C PHE A 14 -15.57 -24.54 12.91
N LEU A 15 -15.85 -24.25 14.18
CA LEU A 15 -15.10 -24.79 15.30
C LEU A 15 -15.53 -26.22 15.69
N LYS A 16 -16.69 -26.71 15.19
CA LYS A 16 -17.23 -28.03 15.55
C LYS A 16 -16.28 -29.20 15.28
N ASP A 17 -15.37 -29.04 14.33
CA ASP A 17 -14.43 -30.07 13.90
C ASP A 17 -13.12 -30.06 14.72
N TYR A 18 -12.98 -29.12 15.65
CA TYR A 18 -11.83 -28.99 16.54
C TYR A 18 -12.19 -29.49 17.93
N ASP A 19 -11.24 -30.18 18.59
CA ASP A 19 -11.34 -30.45 20.03
C ASP A 19 -10.83 -29.22 20.80
N PHE A 20 -11.75 -28.41 21.32
CA PHE A 20 -11.41 -27.17 22.03
C PHE A 20 -12.34 -26.90 23.21
N VAL A 21 -11.83 -26.10 24.16
CA VAL A 21 -12.59 -25.61 25.32
C VAL A 21 -12.53 -24.09 25.36
N LEU A 22 -13.72 -23.47 25.40
CA LEU A 22 -13.87 -22.03 25.58
C LEU A 22 -13.58 -21.67 27.05
N SER A 23 -12.51 -20.92 27.28
CA SER A 23 -12.10 -20.48 28.62
C SER A 23 -11.77 -18.98 28.61
N TYR A 24 -12.27 -18.26 29.62
CA TYR A 24 -11.97 -16.86 29.79
C TYR A 24 -10.57 -16.69 30.38
N HIS A 25 -9.76 -15.88 29.69
CA HIS A 25 -8.42 -15.52 30.14
C HIS A 25 -8.37 -14.03 30.48
N PRO A 26 -7.98 -13.65 31.71
CA PRO A 26 -7.79 -12.25 32.08
C PRO A 26 -6.73 -11.58 31.20
N GLY A 27 -6.81 -10.26 31.01
CA GLY A 27 -5.96 -9.51 30.07
C GLY A 27 -4.45 -9.73 30.21
N LYS A 28 -3.94 -10.02 31.42
CA LYS A 28 -2.52 -10.35 31.65
C LYS A 28 -2.05 -11.63 30.96
N ALA A 29 -2.95 -12.59 30.72
CA ALA A 29 -2.66 -13.81 29.95
C ALA A 29 -2.78 -13.59 28.44
N ASN A 30 -3.38 -12.48 28.00
CA ASN A 30 -3.65 -12.18 26.59
C ASN A 30 -2.56 -11.33 25.92
N VAL A 31 -1.43 -11.10 26.60
CA VAL A 31 -0.38 -10.17 26.15
C VAL A 31 0.16 -10.54 24.76
N VAL A 32 0.36 -11.83 24.50
CA VAL A 32 0.86 -12.30 23.19
C VAL A 32 -0.15 -12.04 22.07
N ALA A 33 -1.42 -12.39 22.29
CA ALA A 33 -2.48 -12.18 21.29
C ALA A 33 -2.74 -10.68 21.05
N ASP A 34 -2.70 -9.86 22.10
CA ASP A 34 -2.82 -8.39 21.98
C ASP A 34 -1.64 -7.80 21.21
N ALA A 35 -0.40 -8.22 21.52
CA ALA A 35 0.79 -7.79 20.78
C ALA A 35 0.72 -8.16 19.30
N LEU A 36 0.31 -9.39 18.97
CA LEU A 36 0.14 -9.84 17.58
C LEU A 36 -0.97 -9.09 16.85
N SER A 37 -2.09 -8.83 17.52
CA SER A 37 -3.22 -8.05 16.97
C SER A 37 -2.80 -6.62 16.63
N ARG A 38 -2.00 -5.98 17.49
CA ARG A 38 -1.47 -4.63 17.24
C ARG A 38 -0.41 -4.61 16.14
N ASN A 39 0.42 -5.65 16.06
CA ASN A 39 1.46 -5.75 15.04
C ASN A 39 0.87 -5.81 13.62
N SER A 40 -0.20 -6.60 13.41
CA SER A 40 -0.82 -6.69 12.08
C SER A 40 -1.44 -5.36 11.62
N LEU A 41 -2.07 -4.61 12.52
CA LEU A 41 -2.60 -3.27 12.25
C LEU A 41 -1.49 -2.25 11.98
N HIS A 42 -0.37 -2.35 12.68
CA HIS A 42 0.78 -1.49 12.46
C HIS A 42 1.42 -1.75 11.09
N MET A 43 1.59 -3.03 10.73
CA MET A 43 2.13 -3.43 9.42
C MET A 43 1.24 -2.98 8.27
N SER A 44 -0.09 -3.15 8.37
CA SER A 44 -0.99 -2.68 7.32
C SER A 44 -0.95 -1.16 7.15
N SER A 45 -0.85 -0.41 8.26
CA SER A 45 -0.67 1.04 8.22
C SER A 45 0.66 1.46 7.57
N LEU A 46 1.75 0.76 7.87
CA LEU A 46 3.05 1.01 7.25
C LEU A 46 3.02 0.72 5.75
N MET A 47 2.42 -0.39 5.33
CA MET A 47 2.30 -0.73 3.90
C MET A 47 1.46 0.30 3.13
N ALA A 48 0.38 0.81 3.73
CA ALA A 48 -0.41 1.88 3.12
C ALA A 48 0.41 3.17 2.94
N LYS A 49 1.23 3.54 3.93
CA LYS A 49 2.13 4.71 3.82
C LYS A 49 3.22 4.51 2.79
N GLU A 50 3.83 3.32 2.76
CA GLU A 50 4.84 2.95 1.76
C GLU A 50 4.28 3.05 0.34
N MET A 51 3.06 2.54 0.11
CA MET A 51 2.39 2.65 -1.18
C MET A 51 2.21 4.12 -1.59
N GLY A 52 1.74 4.98 -0.68
CA GLY A 52 1.60 6.41 -0.96
C GLY A 52 2.92 7.08 -1.35
N LEU A 53 4.01 6.76 -0.65
CA LEU A 53 5.34 7.28 -0.99
C LEU A 53 5.84 6.78 -2.36
N ILE A 54 5.54 5.54 -2.73
CA ILE A 54 5.89 4.99 -4.06
C ILE A 54 5.11 5.71 -5.16
N GLU A 55 3.83 6.02 -4.94
CA GLU A 55 3.00 6.78 -5.87
C GLU A 55 3.53 8.21 -6.04
N GLU A 56 3.75 8.93 -4.95
CA GLU A 56 4.34 10.28 -4.98
C GLU A 56 5.70 10.30 -5.70
N PHE A 57 6.55 9.31 -5.40
CA PHE A 57 7.86 9.18 -6.04
C PHE A 57 7.77 8.89 -7.55
N ARG A 58 6.77 8.11 -7.98
CA ARG A 58 6.51 7.85 -9.41
C ARG A 58 6.08 9.14 -10.11
N ASP A 59 5.24 9.93 -9.48
CA ASP A 59 4.69 11.16 -10.05
C ASP A 59 5.75 12.27 -10.21
N LEU A 60 6.80 12.25 -9.38
CA LEU A 60 7.97 13.12 -9.55
C LEU A 60 8.68 12.93 -10.89
N SER A 61 8.40 11.87 -11.67
CA SER A 61 8.91 11.65 -13.04
C SER A 61 10.44 11.78 -13.18
N LEU A 62 11.18 11.34 -12.17
CA LEU A 62 12.63 11.47 -12.10
C LEU A 62 13.32 10.55 -13.12
N VAL A 63 14.36 11.07 -13.80
CA VAL A 63 15.29 10.23 -14.54
C VAL A 63 16.11 9.43 -13.54
N CYS A 64 16.13 8.11 -13.72
CA CYS A 64 16.84 7.18 -12.86
C CYS A 64 17.95 6.48 -13.64
N GLU A 65 19.20 6.67 -13.23
CA GLU A 65 20.36 5.99 -13.82
C GLU A 65 21.03 5.11 -12.76
N ARG A 66 21.10 3.80 -13.02
CA ARG A 66 21.81 2.86 -12.14
C ARG A 66 23.29 2.85 -12.50
N ILE A 67 24.11 3.17 -11.51
CA ILE A 67 25.56 3.03 -11.54
C ILE A 67 25.93 1.79 -10.72
N THR A 68 27.14 1.27 -10.90
CA THR A 68 27.63 0.02 -10.30
C THR A 68 27.35 -0.13 -8.79
N ARG A 69 27.25 0.99 -8.04
CA ARG A 69 26.98 1.01 -6.59
C ARG A 69 26.03 2.12 -6.12
N SER A 70 25.38 2.83 -7.04
CA SER A 70 24.51 3.94 -6.68
C SER A 70 23.42 4.12 -7.72
N VAL A 71 22.39 4.88 -7.35
CA VAL A 71 21.36 5.35 -8.29
C VAL A 71 21.47 6.85 -8.34
N LYS A 72 21.62 7.42 -9.54
CA LYS A 72 21.43 8.85 -9.75
C LYS A 72 19.96 9.09 -10.06
N MET A 73 19.43 10.12 -9.43
CA MET A 73 18.07 10.58 -9.62
C MET A 73 18.10 12.07 -9.92
N GLY A 74 17.37 12.50 -10.94
CA GLY A 74 17.29 13.92 -11.26
C GLY A 74 16.21 14.23 -12.28
N MET A 75 15.76 15.49 -12.27
CA MET A 75 14.92 16.04 -13.32
C MET A 75 15.39 17.46 -13.59
N LEU A 76 15.73 17.75 -14.85
CA LEU A 76 15.88 19.10 -15.35
C LEU A 76 14.87 19.29 -16.47
N ARG A 77 13.84 20.08 -16.22
CA ARG A 77 12.84 20.43 -17.22
C ARG A 77 13.13 21.84 -17.72
N LEU A 78 13.64 21.95 -18.93
CA LEU A 78 13.75 23.22 -19.66
C LEU A 78 12.63 23.25 -20.69
N THR A 79 11.68 24.16 -20.53
CA THR A 79 10.57 24.36 -21.48
C THR A 79 10.89 25.56 -22.37
N ASN A 80 10.60 25.42 -23.67
CA ASN A 80 10.62 26.52 -24.62
C ASN A 80 9.54 26.28 -25.67
N ASP A 81 8.69 27.28 -25.86
CA ASP A 81 7.53 27.22 -26.77
C ASP A 81 7.96 27.19 -28.25
N PHE A 82 9.22 27.50 -28.55
CA PHE A 82 9.78 27.52 -29.90
C PHE A 82 9.64 26.20 -30.65
N LEU A 83 9.74 25.05 -29.99
CA LEU A 83 9.58 23.75 -30.66
C LEU A 83 8.13 23.51 -31.09
N GLU A 84 7.17 23.99 -30.31
CA GLU A 84 5.75 23.96 -30.69
C GLU A 84 5.50 24.91 -31.86
N GLU A 85 6.08 26.12 -31.82
CA GLU A 85 6.00 27.08 -32.93
C GLU A 85 6.60 26.54 -34.24
N VAL A 86 7.74 25.84 -34.18
CA VAL A 86 8.38 25.23 -35.36
C VAL A 86 7.50 24.14 -35.95
N VAL A 87 6.92 23.26 -35.11
CA VAL A 87 6.02 22.19 -35.56
C VAL A 87 4.75 22.76 -36.22
N GLU A 88 4.14 23.80 -35.64
CA GLU A 88 2.98 24.45 -36.25
C GLU A 88 3.31 25.11 -37.59
N ARG A 89 4.47 25.77 -37.71
CA ARG A 89 4.88 26.40 -38.97
C ARG A 89 5.25 25.38 -40.05
N GLN A 90 5.86 24.25 -39.70
CA GLN A 90 6.17 23.18 -40.66
C GLN A 90 4.93 22.49 -41.24
N LYS A 91 3.79 22.49 -40.53
CA LYS A 91 2.52 22.01 -41.11
C LYS A 91 2.07 22.86 -42.31
N THR A 92 2.46 24.13 -42.33
CA THR A 92 2.17 25.05 -43.44
C THR A 92 3.20 25.02 -44.56
N ASP A 93 4.35 24.36 -44.35
CA ASP A 93 5.42 24.17 -45.35
C ASP A 93 5.15 23.00 -46.32
N ALA A 94 3.95 22.41 -46.31
CA ALA A 94 3.52 21.48 -47.35
C ALA A 94 3.28 22.22 -48.68
N ARG A 95 4.38 22.53 -49.40
CA ARG A 95 4.43 22.84 -50.83
C ARG A 95 5.72 22.33 -51.45
#